data_AF-A0A951ZLY1-F1
#
_entry.id   AF-A0A951ZLY1-F1
#
_cell.length_a   1.000
_cell.length_b   1.000
_cell.length_c   1.000
_cell.angle_alpha   90.00
_cell.angle_beta   90.00
_cell.angle_gamma   90.00
#
_symmetry.space_group_name_H-M   'P 1'
#
loop_
_entity.id
_entity.type
_entity.pdbx_description
1 polymer ?
#
loop_
_entity_poly.entity_id
_entity_poly.type
_entity_poly.pdbx_seq_one_letter_code
_entity_poly.pdbx_strand_id
1 'polypeptide(L)'
;MSTPLKPSRIQKTGMEPGSLVYVGDANIKPIRITVFRYNDKLCEEHHIQNVEALSEWKNHEDIIWINIDGVHDVALIERMGQIFELDSLSLEDMLNTHTRPKFDEYEGYVFCVIKDVFVENDALLAEQMSFVLKDK
;
A
#
# COMPACT_ATOMS: atom_id res chain seq x y z
N MET A 1 -0.67 -35.16 0.61
CA MET A 1 -1.59 -34.06 0.89
C MET A 1 -1.21 -32.91 -0.03
N SER A 2 -2.10 -32.53 -0.94
CA SER A 2 -1.86 -31.51 -1.96
C SER A 2 -1.91 -30.12 -1.33
N THR A 3 -0.81 -29.38 -1.39
CA THR A 3 -0.74 -27.97 -1.01
C THR A 3 -1.77 -27.19 -1.83
N PRO A 4 -2.69 -26.41 -1.22
CA PRO A 4 -3.61 -25.59 -1.96
C PRO A 4 -2.82 -24.55 -2.78
N LEU A 5 -3.18 -24.41 -4.06
CA LEU A 5 -2.61 -23.41 -4.96
C LEU A 5 -2.85 -22.01 -4.35
N LYS A 6 -1.77 -21.27 -4.08
CA LYS A 6 -1.84 -19.84 -3.78
C LYS A 6 -2.60 -19.13 -4.91
N PRO A 7 -3.44 -18.12 -4.62
CA PRO A 7 -4.15 -17.37 -5.66
C PRO A 7 -3.13 -16.81 -6.65
N SER A 8 -3.04 -17.45 -7.81
CA SER A 8 -1.92 -17.26 -8.71
C SER A 8 -2.24 -16.14 -9.70
N ARG A 9 -1.17 -15.58 -10.27
CA ARG A 9 -1.06 -14.61 -11.39
C ARG A 9 -2.08 -14.73 -12.54
N ILE A 10 -2.84 -15.83 -12.60
CA ILE A 10 -3.92 -16.11 -13.54
C ILE A 10 -5.01 -15.02 -13.51
N GLN A 11 -5.40 -14.49 -12.34
CA GLN A 11 -6.47 -13.50 -12.26
C GLN A 11 -6.20 -12.20 -13.04
N LYS A 12 -4.93 -11.85 -13.26
CA LYS A 12 -4.53 -10.62 -13.95
C LYS A 12 -4.16 -10.83 -15.43
N THR A 13 -4.23 -12.08 -15.92
CA THR A 13 -3.78 -12.40 -17.28
C THR A 13 -4.78 -11.88 -18.30
N GLY A 14 -4.34 -10.95 -19.17
CA GLY A 14 -5.17 -10.35 -20.23
C GLY A 14 -5.89 -9.05 -19.85
N MET A 15 -5.66 -8.53 -18.65
CA MET A 15 -6.16 -7.21 -18.24
C MET A 15 -5.26 -6.09 -18.78
N GLU A 16 -5.83 -4.91 -18.94
CA GLU A 16 -5.07 -3.72 -19.34
C GLU A 16 -4.12 -3.25 -18.22
N PRO A 17 -2.93 -2.72 -18.56
CA PRO A 17 -2.07 -2.07 -17.58
C PRO A 17 -2.82 -0.97 -16.83
N GLY A 18 -2.61 -0.89 -15.51
CA GLY A 18 -3.33 -0.01 -14.59
C GLY A 18 -4.58 -0.63 -13.98
N SER A 19 -4.94 -1.87 -14.33
CA SER A 19 -6.09 -2.56 -13.73
C SER A 19 -5.85 -2.86 -12.25
N LEU A 20 -6.72 -2.32 -11.39
CA LEU A 20 -6.62 -2.49 -9.94
C LEU A 20 -7.26 -3.81 -9.51
N VAL A 21 -6.41 -4.81 -9.30
CA VAL A 21 -6.81 -6.14 -8.81
C VAL A 21 -5.86 -6.56 -7.70
N TYR A 22 -6.42 -6.89 -6.54
CA TYR A 22 -5.64 -7.46 -5.45
C TYR A 22 -5.15 -8.86 -5.83
N VAL A 23 -3.84 -9.06 -5.83
CA VAL A 23 -3.19 -10.35 -6.03
C VAL A 23 -2.31 -10.62 -4.81
N GLY A 24 -2.85 -11.34 -3.83
CA GLY A 24 -2.12 -11.71 -2.63
C GLY A 24 -2.77 -12.83 -1.84
N ASP A 25 -2.13 -13.21 -0.73
CA ASP A 25 -2.60 -14.32 0.11
C ASP A 25 -3.95 -13.98 0.77
N ALA A 26 -4.77 -15.00 1.05
CA ALA A 26 -6.13 -14.86 1.61
C ALA A 26 -6.18 -14.42 3.08
N ASN A 27 -5.02 -14.23 3.71
CA ASN A 27 -4.91 -13.73 5.08
C ASN A 27 -5.18 -12.23 5.10
N ILE A 28 -6.46 -11.91 5.18
CA ILE A 28 -6.97 -10.54 5.20
C ILE A 28 -6.67 -9.90 6.55
N LYS A 29 -5.80 -8.88 6.57
CA LYS A 29 -5.58 -8.03 7.74
C LYS A 29 -6.76 -7.05 7.91
N PRO A 30 -7.15 -6.68 9.14
CA PRO A 30 -8.09 -5.59 9.35
C PRO A 30 -7.61 -4.32 8.66
N ILE A 31 -8.55 -3.61 8.01
CA ILE A 31 -8.27 -2.31 7.41
C ILE A 31 -8.07 -1.32 8.55
N ARG A 32 -6.92 -0.64 8.54
CA ARG A 32 -6.60 0.42 9.49
C ARG A 32 -5.82 1.51 8.78
N ILE A 33 -6.22 2.74 9.00
CA ILE A 33 -5.52 3.92 8.52
C ILE A 33 -5.08 4.71 9.75
N THR A 34 -3.78 4.89 9.89
CA THR A 34 -3.16 5.68 10.96
C THR A 34 -2.34 6.79 10.33
N VAL A 35 -2.52 8.01 10.82
CA VAL A 35 -1.74 9.18 10.41
C VAL A 35 -0.87 9.64 11.56
N PHE A 36 0.43 9.67 11.33
CA PHE A 36 1.41 10.28 12.22
C PHE A 36 1.74 11.66 11.70
N ARG A 37 1.51 12.69 12.51
CA ARG A 37 1.87 14.07 12.23
C ARG A 37 3.01 14.44 13.16
N TYR A 38 4.14 14.89 12.63
CA TYR A 38 5.28 15.22 13.47
C TYR A 38 6.19 16.31 12.89
N ASN A 39 6.91 16.97 13.80
CA ASN A 39 8.01 17.89 13.51
C ASN A 39 9.00 17.89 14.70
N ASP A 40 9.81 18.93 14.84
CA ASP A 40 10.80 19.07 15.92
C ASP A 40 10.20 19.26 17.32
N LYS A 41 8.90 19.59 17.40
CA LYS A 41 8.18 19.95 18.64
C LYS A 41 6.95 19.09 18.92
N LEU A 42 6.39 18.43 17.92
CA LEU A 42 5.17 17.64 18.05
C LEU A 42 5.32 16.25 17.42
N CYS A 43 4.60 15.30 18.00
CA CYS A 43 4.39 13.97 17.46
C CYS A 43 2.99 13.51 17.89
N GLU A 44 2.08 13.41 16.93
CA GLU A 44 0.67 13.06 17.15
C GLU A 44 0.28 11.86 16.29
N GLU A 45 -0.61 11.04 16.82
CA GLU A 45 -1.17 9.87 16.12
C GLU A 45 -2.69 10.05 16.00
N HIS A 46 -3.19 9.87 14.78
CA HIS A 46 -4.60 10.03 14.43
C HIS A 46 -5.11 8.75 13.75
N HIS A 47 -6.22 8.22 14.25
CA HIS A 47 -6.88 7.05 13.65
C HIS A 47 -7.98 7.52 12.70
N ILE A 48 -7.88 7.10 11.44
CA ILE A 48 -8.78 7.55 10.38
C ILE A 48 -9.78 6.43 10.07
N GLN A 49 -11.08 6.75 10.18
CA GLN A 49 -12.16 5.79 9.92
C GLN A 49 -12.59 5.75 8.45
N ASN A 50 -12.30 6.82 7.72
CA ASN A 50 -12.81 7.05 6.38
C ASN A 50 -11.68 7.61 5.50
N VAL A 51 -11.44 6.99 4.34
CA VAL A 51 -10.30 7.30 3.48
C VAL A 51 -10.37 8.72 2.92
N GLU A 52 -11.57 9.28 2.73
CA GLU A 52 -11.75 10.64 2.24
C GLU A 52 -11.19 11.70 3.21
N ALA A 53 -11.13 11.41 4.52
CA ALA A 53 -10.48 12.28 5.51
C ALA A 53 -8.95 12.42 5.30
N LEU A 54 -8.32 11.55 4.49
CA LEU A 54 -6.90 11.69 4.15
C LEU A 54 -6.61 12.97 3.34
N SER A 55 -7.62 13.54 2.68
CA SER A 55 -7.49 14.79 1.93
C SER A 55 -7.05 15.98 2.80
N GLU A 56 -7.39 15.98 4.10
CA GLU A 56 -6.99 17.01 5.06
C GLU A 56 -5.46 17.03 5.29
N TRP A 57 -4.79 15.91 5.03
CA TRP A 57 -3.37 15.71 5.35
C TRP A 57 -2.44 15.94 4.14
N LYS A 58 -2.99 15.99 2.92
CA LYS A 58 -2.21 16.03 1.67
C LYS A 58 -1.24 17.21 1.58
N ASN A 59 -1.64 18.38 2.05
CA ASN A 59 -0.88 19.63 1.93
C ASN A 59 -0.51 20.21 3.30
N HIS A 60 -0.36 19.35 4.31
CA HIS A 60 -0.10 19.79 5.67
C HIS A 60 1.34 20.34 5.81
N GLU A 61 1.53 21.35 6.67
CA GLU A 61 2.85 22.00 6.85
C GLU A 61 3.86 21.14 7.62
N ASP A 62 3.40 20.20 8.44
CA ASP A 62 4.24 19.23 9.14
C ASP A 62 4.57 18.00 8.28
N ILE A 63 5.42 17.11 8.80
CA ILE A 63 5.66 15.80 8.17
C ILE A 63 4.47 14.90 8.49
N ILE A 64 3.89 14.32 7.45
CA ILE A 64 2.78 13.38 7.54
C ILE A 64 3.27 12.00 7.11
N TRP A 65 3.10 11.01 7.98
CA TRP A 65 3.26 9.60 7.64
C TRP A 65 1.92 8.89 7.76
N ILE A 66 1.40 8.44 6.62
CA ILE A 66 0.16 7.67 6.54
C ILE A 66 0.53 6.18 6.46
N ASN A 67 0.04 5.40 7.42
CA ASN A 67 0.15 3.95 7.42
C ASN A 67 -1.21 3.33 7.09
N ILE A 68 -1.25 2.48 6.06
CA ILE A 68 -2.46 1.78 5.61
C ILE A 68 -2.22 0.28 5.71
N ASP A 69 -2.92 -0.36 6.65
CA ASP A 69 -3.02 -1.81 6.75
C ASP A 69 -4.23 -2.32 5.95
N GLY A 70 -4.13 -3.54 5.43
CA GLY A 70 -5.26 -4.17 4.75
C GLY A 70 -5.43 -3.74 3.30
N VAL A 71 -4.34 -3.69 2.52
CA VAL A 71 -4.30 -3.32 1.09
C VAL A 71 -5.12 -4.23 0.13
N HIS A 72 -5.85 -5.22 0.66
CA HIS A 72 -6.76 -6.07 -0.11
C HIS A 72 -8.06 -5.33 -0.50
N ASP A 73 -8.38 -4.24 0.17
CA ASP A 73 -9.49 -3.36 -0.20
C ASP A 73 -9.09 -2.47 -1.39
N VAL A 74 -9.44 -2.93 -2.58
CA VAL A 74 -9.16 -2.24 -3.85
C VAL A 74 -9.78 -0.84 -3.88
N ALA A 75 -10.98 -0.67 -3.34
CA ALA A 75 -11.69 0.62 -3.36
C ALA A 75 -10.97 1.65 -2.47
N LEU A 76 -10.46 1.21 -1.31
CA LEU A 76 -9.65 2.05 -0.43
C LEU A 76 -8.38 2.52 -1.16
N ILE A 77 -7.64 1.61 -1.79
CA ILE A 77 -6.39 1.93 -2.50
C ILE A 77 -6.66 2.85 -3.70
N GLU A 78 -7.75 2.62 -4.44
CA GLU A 78 -8.17 3.50 -5.53
C GLU A 78 -8.49 4.92 -5.03
N ARG A 79 -9.28 5.04 -3.95
CA ARG A 79 -9.61 6.34 -3.35
C ARG A 79 -8.39 7.07 -2.82
N MET A 80 -7.49 6.36 -2.14
CA MET A 80 -6.21 6.92 -1.69
C MET A 80 -5.40 7.42 -2.88
N GLY A 81 -5.28 6.62 -3.94
CA GLY A 81 -4.59 7.02 -5.18
C GLY A 81 -5.18 8.28 -5.81
N GLN A 82 -6.51 8.42 -5.82
CA GLN A 82 -7.19 9.63 -6.29
C GLN A 82 -6.86 10.85 -5.42
N ILE A 83 -6.86 10.70 -4.09
CA ILE A 83 -6.56 11.80 -3.16
C ILE A 83 -5.12 12.29 -3.35
N PHE A 84 -4.15 11.37 -3.43
CA PHE A 84 -2.73 11.70 -3.52
C PHE A 84 -2.20 11.84 -4.95
N GLU A 85 -3.07 11.70 -5.95
CA GLU A 85 -2.74 11.80 -7.39
C GLU A 85 -1.65 10.80 -7.79
N LEU A 86 -1.82 9.53 -7.41
CA LEU A 86 -0.90 8.43 -7.74
C LEU A 86 -1.31 7.75 -9.05
N ASP A 87 -0.31 7.38 -9.86
CA ASP A 87 -0.52 6.68 -11.12
C ASP A 87 -1.11 5.28 -10.91
N SER A 88 -1.99 4.87 -11.82
CA SER A 88 -2.63 3.54 -11.77
C SER A 88 -1.61 2.40 -11.77
N LEU A 89 -0.44 2.57 -12.38
CA LEU A 89 0.63 1.56 -12.38
C LEU A 89 1.24 1.37 -10.99
N SER A 90 1.42 2.43 -10.19
CA SER A 90 1.96 2.27 -8.83
C SER A 90 0.92 1.64 -7.91
N LEU A 91 -0.35 2.01 -8.04
CA LEU A 91 -1.48 1.38 -7.33
C LEU A 91 -1.63 -0.10 -7.69
N GLU A 92 -1.49 -0.43 -8.98
CA GLU A 92 -1.49 -1.81 -9.46
C GLU A 92 -0.39 -2.65 -8.77
N ASP A 93 0.79 -2.08 -8.56
CA ASP A 93 1.89 -2.74 -7.88
C ASP A 93 1.69 -2.85 -6.36
N MET A 94 1.04 -1.86 -5.72
CA MET A 94 0.63 -1.95 -4.31
C MET A 94 -0.32 -3.12 -4.07
N LEU A 95 -1.27 -3.33 -4.99
CA LEU A 95 -2.28 -4.38 -4.92
C LEU A 95 -1.74 -5.77 -5.27
N ASN A 96 -0.58 -5.86 -5.92
CA ASN A 96 0.05 -7.11 -6.28
C ASN A 96 1.17 -7.46 -5.29
N THR A 97 0.87 -8.27 -4.27
CA THR A 97 1.82 -8.64 -3.22
C THR A 97 2.94 -9.58 -3.70
N HIS A 98 2.90 -10.01 -4.96
CA HIS A 98 3.95 -10.79 -5.62
C HIS A 98 4.91 -9.93 -6.45
N THR A 99 4.72 -8.61 -6.49
CA THR A 99 5.67 -7.69 -7.13
C THR A 99 7.06 -7.85 -6.49
N ARG A 100 8.10 -7.84 -7.33
CA ARG A 100 9.50 -7.88 -6.86
C ARG A 100 9.86 -6.52 -6.26
N PRO A 101 10.77 -6.47 -5.27
CA PRO A 101 11.27 -5.20 -4.79
C PRO A 101 11.77 -4.32 -5.93
N LYS A 102 11.38 -3.04 -5.89
CA LYS A 102 11.70 -2.07 -6.93
C LYS A 102 11.60 -0.65 -6.38
N PHE A 103 12.20 0.27 -7.12
CA PHE A 103 12.16 1.71 -6.86
C PHE A 103 11.89 2.39 -8.19
N ASP A 104 10.81 3.15 -8.26
CA ASP A 104 10.36 3.86 -9.45
C ASP A 104 10.15 5.35 -9.13
N GLU A 105 10.62 6.22 -10.02
CA GLU A 105 10.37 7.66 -9.96
C GLU A 105 9.21 8.01 -10.88
N TYR A 106 8.21 8.70 -10.33
CA TYR A 106 7.05 9.22 -11.05
C TYR A 106 7.08 10.74 -11.03
N GLU A 107 6.21 11.38 -11.81
CA GLU A 107 6.05 12.83 -11.75
C GLU A 107 5.47 13.24 -10.38
N GLY A 108 6.32 13.82 -9.53
CA GLY A 108 5.91 14.37 -8.24
C GLY A 108 5.85 13.39 -7.07
N TYR A 109 6.33 12.15 -7.22
CA TYR A 109 6.57 11.23 -6.09
C TYR A 109 7.54 10.11 -6.46
N VAL A 110 8.12 9.48 -5.45
CA VAL A 110 8.87 8.22 -5.61
C VAL A 110 8.11 7.07 -4.97
N PHE A 111 8.15 5.92 -5.62
CA PHE A 111 7.47 4.70 -5.20
C PHE A 111 8.48 3.59 -4.97
N CYS A 112 8.35 2.89 -3.86
CA CYS A 112 9.21 1.78 -3.52
C CYS A 112 8.39 0.59 -3.04
N VAL A 113 8.74 -0.61 -3.50
CA VAL A 113 8.22 -1.88 -3.00
C VAL A 113 9.37 -2.63 -2.35
N ILE A 114 9.18 -3.09 -1.12
CA ILE A 114 10.14 -3.95 -0.40
C ILE A 114 9.44 -5.22 0.10
N LYS A 115 10.24 -6.21 0.50
CA LYS A 115 9.76 -7.38 1.25
C LYS A 115 10.24 -7.28 2.69
N ASP A 116 9.31 -7.22 3.63
CA ASP A 116 9.59 -7.49 5.03
C ASP A 116 9.67 -9.01 5.21
N VAL A 117 10.80 -9.51 5.69
CA VAL A 117 11.09 -10.95 5.76
C VAL A 117 11.29 -11.32 7.23
N PHE A 118 10.47 -12.24 7.72
CA PHE A 118 10.47 -12.66 9.11
C PHE A 118 10.26 -14.17 9.24
N VAL A 119 10.60 -14.71 10.41
CA VAL A 119 10.42 -16.13 10.73
C VAL A 119 9.28 -16.26 11.72
N GLU A 120 8.31 -17.11 11.39
CA GLU A 120 7.19 -17.45 12.26
C GLU A 120 6.94 -18.96 12.20
N ASN A 121 6.87 -19.65 13.34
CA ASN A 121 6.65 -21.11 13.42
C ASN A 121 7.61 -21.92 12.53
N ASP A 122 8.91 -21.59 12.56
CA ASP A 122 9.97 -22.18 11.73
C ASP A 122 9.79 -22.03 10.20
N ALA A 123 8.83 -21.20 9.76
CA ALA A 123 8.62 -20.85 8.37
C ALA A 123 9.17 -19.45 8.06
N LEU A 124 9.88 -19.31 6.94
CA LEU A 124 10.26 -18.02 6.40
C LEU A 124 9.07 -17.39 5.67
N LEU A 125 8.59 -16.27 6.18
CA LEU A 125 7.50 -15.50 5.60
C LEU A 125 8.03 -14.20 5.01
N ALA A 126 7.36 -13.71 3.98
CA ALA A 126 7.66 -12.44 3.35
C ALA A 126 6.36 -11.67 3.12
N GLU A 127 6.29 -10.47 3.68
CA GLU A 127 5.21 -9.52 3.46
C GLU A 127 5.67 -8.41 2.53
N GLN A 128 4.79 -7.95 1.63
CA GLN A 128 5.07 -6.80 0.80
C GLN A 128 4.74 -5.51 1.56
N MET A 129 5.69 -4.58 1.59
CA MET A 129 5.42 -3.20 1.99
C MET A 129 5.67 -2.29 0.80
N SER A 130 4.78 -1.32 0.61
CA SER A 130 4.91 -0.30 -0.43
C SER A 130 4.99 1.07 0.23
N PHE A 131 5.85 1.93 -0.29
CA PHE A 131 6.07 3.28 0.20
C PHE A 131 5.91 4.27 -0.95
N VAL A 132 5.26 5.39 -0.63
CA VAL A 132 5.20 6.56 -1.48
C VAL A 132 5.79 7.71 -0.69
N LEU A 133 6.76 8.40 -1.28
CA LEU A 133 7.27 9.65 -0.76
C LEU A 133 6.98 10.75 -1.78
N LYS A 134 6.25 11.76 -1.32
CA LYS A 134 5.81 12.90 -2.12
C LYS A 134 6.20 14.17 -1.40
N ASP A 135 6.80 15.11 -2.13
CA ASP A 135 7.03 16.45 -1.63
C ASP A 135 5.71 17.24 -1.56
N LYS A 136 5.68 18.26 -0.71
CA LYS A 136 4.53 19.15 -0.53
C LYS A 136 4.17 19.90 -1.81
#